data_AF-A0A845LG97-F1
#
_entry.id   AF-A0A845LG97-F1
#
_cell.length_a   1.000
_cell.length_b   1.000
_cell.length_c   1.000
_cell.angle_alpha   90.00
_cell.angle_beta   90.00
_cell.angle_gamma   90.00
#
_symmetry.space_group_name_H-M   'P 1'
#
loop_
_entity.id
_entity.type
_entity.pdbx_description
1 polymer ?
#
loop_
_entity_poly.entity_id
_entity_poly.type
_entity_poly.pdbx_seq_one_letter_code
_entity_poly.pdbx_strand_id
1 'polypeptide(L)'
;MYYGGREVAGEKSPIQIQAVLGPQVPLTEFYNHTLRGNYVAAGVGMRNRGFGTINITLPAGSTILKAFLYWAVIRGTGDPPVPDTGTLNGTAITADVRYTSGDPLWPDGSGFIDAFRADVTGIAVAGANVLTDFPSGLGDATPPQDASTAFPLMEGASLVVIFQNPTFPRTTVVINDGAQTFVADTVSTTLQNFEVYGPPVQAQTTYVVADGQARFADDKALFNGTIVAGPGSSLKPQDAFNGADGTSLPGFAQDGLWDTLTVDVTSLVNIGDTSVEAAIRGISGGGDALTYIAQVFAVTAPPARGFKPSDLAAE
;
A
#
# COMPACT_ATOMS: atom_id res chain seq x y z
N MET A 1 -35.40 -55.46 -6.69
CA MET A 1 -34.29 -55.69 -5.74
C MET A 1 -33.02 -55.35 -6.49
N TYR A 2 -32.26 -54.35 -5.98
CA TYR A 2 -31.00 -53.77 -6.48
C TYR A 2 -31.00 -53.03 -7.82
N TYR A 3 -30.28 -51.92 -8.00
CA TYR A 3 -30.10 -50.67 -7.24
C TYR A 3 -29.50 -49.73 -8.29
N GLY A 4 -30.05 -48.52 -8.44
CA GLY A 4 -29.52 -47.51 -9.36
C GLY A 4 -28.25 -46.88 -8.83
N GLY A 5 -27.23 -46.79 -9.68
CA GLY A 5 -26.12 -45.86 -9.51
C GLY A 5 -26.43 -44.57 -10.25
N ARG A 6 -26.76 -43.51 -9.50
CA ARG A 6 -26.63 -42.14 -9.98
C ARG A 6 -25.14 -41.81 -9.99
N GLU A 7 -24.56 -41.56 -11.15
CA GLU A 7 -23.37 -40.74 -11.25
C GLU A 7 -23.77 -39.32 -10.84
N VAL A 8 -23.30 -38.90 -9.68
CA VAL A 8 -23.35 -37.50 -9.25
C VAL A 8 -22.31 -36.78 -10.11
N ALA A 9 -22.76 -35.80 -10.90
CA ALA A 9 -21.87 -34.87 -11.57
C ALA A 9 -20.92 -34.29 -10.52
N GLY A 10 -19.63 -34.61 -10.63
CA GLY A 10 -18.61 -33.98 -9.81
C GLY A 10 -18.70 -32.48 -10.03
N GLU A 11 -19.03 -31.74 -8.97
CA GLU A 11 -18.70 -30.32 -8.89
C GLU A 11 -17.23 -30.21 -9.24
N LYS A 12 -16.93 -29.64 -10.41
CA LYS A 12 -15.57 -29.17 -10.67
C LYS A 12 -15.30 -28.17 -9.57
N SER A 13 -14.42 -28.54 -8.62
CA SER A 13 -13.86 -27.57 -7.70
C SER A 13 -13.43 -26.35 -8.54
N PRO A 14 -13.86 -25.13 -8.20
CA PRO A 14 -13.41 -23.96 -8.93
C PRO A 14 -11.88 -24.01 -8.94
N ILE A 15 -11.28 -23.85 -10.12
CA ILE A 15 -9.83 -23.83 -10.28
C ILE A 15 -9.33 -22.72 -9.35
N GLN A 16 -8.73 -23.11 -8.23
CA GLN A 16 -8.08 -22.17 -7.34
C GLN A 16 -6.75 -21.82 -7.97
N ILE A 17 -6.71 -20.70 -8.70
CA ILE A 17 -5.46 -20.13 -9.18
C ILE A 17 -4.83 -19.47 -7.97
N GLN A 18 -4.00 -20.20 -7.22
CA GLN A 18 -2.97 -19.60 -6.38
C GLN A 18 -1.82 -19.25 -7.32
N ALA A 19 -1.56 -17.96 -7.49
CA ALA A 19 -0.51 -17.53 -8.38
C ALA A 19 0.06 -16.18 -7.97
N VAL A 20 1.38 -16.12 -8.01
CA VAL A 20 2.12 -14.88 -8.19
C VAL A 20 2.15 -14.57 -9.68
N LEU A 21 1.67 -13.38 -10.07
CA LEU A 21 1.46 -12.99 -11.47
C LEU A 21 2.69 -12.25 -11.99
N GLY A 22 3.52 -12.93 -12.78
CA GLY A 22 4.83 -12.42 -13.21
C GLY A 22 4.77 -11.26 -14.22
N PRO A 23 5.84 -10.44 -14.32
CA PRO A 23 7.05 -10.37 -13.51
C PRO A 23 6.77 -9.95 -12.06
N GLN A 24 7.78 -9.99 -11.20
CA GLN A 24 7.70 -9.59 -9.80
C GLN A 24 8.95 -8.83 -9.41
N VAL A 25 8.78 -7.75 -8.65
CA VAL A 25 9.87 -7.02 -8.01
C VAL A 25 9.66 -7.09 -6.50
N PRO A 26 10.43 -7.91 -5.77
CA PRO A 26 10.33 -8.00 -4.32
C PRO A 26 10.46 -6.64 -3.65
N LEU A 27 9.69 -6.43 -2.57
CA LEU A 27 9.81 -5.21 -1.78
C LEU A 27 11.15 -5.20 -1.02
N THR A 28 12.02 -4.23 -1.31
CA THR A 28 13.34 -4.09 -0.71
C THR A 28 13.53 -2.74 -0.03
N GLU A 29 14.35 -2.67 1.02
CA GLU A 29 14.62 -1.41 1.74
C GLU A 29 15.19 -0.36 0.80
N PHE A 30 14.52 0.79 0.73
CA PHE A 30 15.05 1.98 0.03
C PHE A 30 15.27 3.16 0.97
N TYR A 31 14.55 3.20 2.10
CA TYR A 31 14.64 4.29 3.06
C TYR A 31 14.73 3.74 4.47
N ASN A 32 15.71 4.25 5.22
CA ASN A 32 15.86 3.98 6.64
C ASN A 32 16.41 5.24 7.31
N HIS A 33 15.63 5.81 8.23
CA HIS A 33 16.04 7.03 8.91
C HIS A 33 15.52 7.12 10.33
N THR A 34 16.42 7.46 11.25
CA THR A 34 16.07 7.71 12.65
C THR A 34 16.03 9.21 12.96
N LEU A 35 14.87 9.69 13.39
CA LEU A 35 14.58 11.10 13.65
C LEU A 35 13.72 11.30 14.90
N ARG A 36 13.64 12.53 15.43
CA ARG A 36 12.54 12.92 16.34
C ARG A 36 11.33 13.29 15.48
N GLY A 37 10.32 12.42 15.46
CA GLY A 37 9.22 12.52 14.51
C GLY A 37 8.68 11.13 14.15
N ASN A 38 7.89 11.06 13.09
CA ASN A 38 7.30 9.81 12.61
C ASN A 38 6.96 9.97 11.12
N TYR A 39 6.07 9.14 10.59
CA TYR A 39 5.44 9.35 9.30
C TYR A 39 3.91 9.37 9.43
N VAL A 40 3.28 9.93 8.41
CA VAL A 40 1.85 9.74 8.10
C VAL A 40 1.71 9.32 6.65
N ALA A 41 0.64 8.62 6.32
CA ALA A 41 0.34 8.21 4.97
C ALA A 41 -1.16 8.35 4.69
N ALA A 42 -1.50 8.67 3.45
CA ALA A 42 -2.86 8.67 2.94
C ALA A 42 -2.82 8.43 1.44
N GLY A 43 -3.93 8.01 0.85
CA GLY A 43 -4.03 7.82 -0.59
C GLY A 43 -5.35 8.27 -1.19
N VAL A 44 -5.48 8.03 -2.49
CA VAL A 44 -6.66 8.32 -3.30
C VAL A 44 -6.72 7.36 -4.49
N GLY A 45 -7.88 6.79 -4.77
CA GLY A 45 -8.17 6.06 -6.01
C GLY A 45 -8.37 7.03 -7.18
N MET A 46 -7.79 6.69 -8.33
CA MET A 46 -7.68 7.59 -9.50
C MET A 46 -8.13 6.94 -10.82
N ARG A 47 -8.69 5.72 -10.75
CA ARG A 47 -9.17 4.99 -11.92
C ARG A 47 -10.23 5.77 -12.70
N ASN A 48 -10.08 5.72 -14.03
CA ASN A 48 -10.87 6.44 -15.03
C ASN A 48 -10.88 7.97 -14.87
N ARG A 49 -9.83 8.53 -14.24
CA ARG A 49 -9.73 9.97 -13.97
C ARG A 49 -8.32 10.52 -14.20
N GLY A 50 -7.30 9.86 -13.66
CA GLY A 50 -5.92 10.38 -13.69
C GLY A 50 -5.70 11.62 -12.79
N PHE A 51 -6.62 11.89 -11.86
CA PHE A 51 -6.52 12.99 -10.89
C PHE A 51 -7.15 12.61 -9.55
N GLY A 52 -6.73 13.28 -8.48
CA GLY A 52 -7.17 13.01 -7.11
C GLY A 52 -6.68 14.05 -6.11
N THR A 53 -7.04 13.89 -4.85
CA THR A 53 -6.50 14.73 -3.76
C THR A 53 -6.20 13.88 -2.55
N ILE A 54 -4.95 13.91 -2.10
CA ILE A 54 -4.50 13.21 -0.90
C ILE A 54 -4.40 14.23 0.24
N ASN A 55 -5.14 14.01 1.32
CA ASN A 55 -5.11 14.89 2.48
C ASN A 55 -4.13 14.37 3.53
N ILE A 56 -3.04 15.12 3.77
CA ILE A 56 -2.03 14.79 4.79
C ILE A 56 -2.28 15.58 6.05
N THR A 57 -2.57 14.88 7.16
CA THR A 57 -2.68 15.52 8.48
C THR A 57 -1.38 15.33 9.24
N LEU A 58 -0.65 16.42 9.49
CA LEU A 58 0.53 16.40 10.35
C LEU A 58 0.17 16.80 11.79
N PRO A 59 0.84 16.21 12.80
CA PRO A 59 0.77 16.74 14.16
C PRO A 59 1.21 18.21 14.22
N ALA A 60 0.64 18.96 15.17
CA ALA A 60 1.01 20.36 15.36
C ALA A 60 2.51 20.52 15.68
N GLY A 61 3.14 21.53 15.06
CA GLY A 61 4.58 21.78 15.21
C GLY A 61 5.49 20.86 14.40
N SER A 62 4.93 19.94 13.59
CA SER A 62 5.70 19.08 12.70
C SER A 62 6.09 19.78 11.40
N THR A 63 7.23 19.39 10.84
CA THR A 63 7.70 19.81 9.52
C THR A 63 7.99 18.60 8.64
N ILE A 64 7.62 18.66 7.36
CA ILE A 64 7.94 17.60 6.40
C ILE A 64 9.45 17.51 6.23
N LEU A 65 10.02 16.33 6.44
CA LEU A 65 11.42 16.02 6.18
C LEU A 65 11.58 15.36 4.81
N LYS A 66 10.73 14.37 4.52
CA LYS A 66 10.70 13.63 3.26
C LYS A 66 9.26 13.30 2.87
N ALA A 67 8.99 13.25 1.57
CA ALA A 67 7.70 12.83 1.05
C ALA A 67 7.89 11.96 -0.19
N PHE A 68 7.27 10.78 -0.20
CA PHE A 68 7.33 9.83 -1.31
C PHE A 68 5.92 9.59 -1.84
N LEU A 69 5.74 9.85 -3.13
CA LEU A 69 4.50 9.53 -3.84
C LEU A 69 4.63 8.19 -4.54
N TYR A 70 3.68 7.30 -4.29
CA TYR A 70 3.52 6.03 -5.00
C TYR A 70 2.26 6.07 -5.84
N TRP A 71 2.31 5.50 -7.03
CA TRP A 71 1.13 5.27 -7.86
C TRP A 71 1.34 4.04 -8.73
N ALA A 72 0.26 3.49 -9.27
CA ALA A 72 0.36 2.40 -10.22
C ALA A 72 -0.57 2.59 -11.41
N VAL A 73 -0.16 2.01 -12.53
CA VAL A 73 -0.88 2.08 -13.80
C VAL A 73 -0.79 0.72 -14.48
N ILE A 74 -1.93 0.17 -14.89
CA ILE A 74 -2.00 -1.03 -15.72
C ILE A 74 -1.95 -0.60 -17.19
N ARG A 75 -1.15 -1.31 -17.99
CA ARG A 75 -1.07 -1.11 -19.44
C ARG A 75 -1.46 -2.37 -20.19
N GLY A 76 -2.01 -2.18 -21.39
CA GLY A 76 -2.49 -3.27 -22.22
C GLY A 76 -1.36 -4.12 -22.79
N THR A 77 -1.74 -5.29 -23.28
CA THR A 77 -0.80 -6.23 -23.91
C THR A 77 -0.19 -5.64 -25.17
N GLY A 78 1.13 -5.56 -25.20
CA GLY A 78 1.87 -4.97 -26.33
C GLY A 78 1.95 -3.45 -26.30
N ASP A 79 1.31 -2.78 -25.34
CA ASP A 79 1.47 -1.34 -25.14
C ASP A 79 2.88 -1.02 -24.63
N PRO A 80 3.46 0.12 -25.07
CA PRO A 80 4.72 0.60 -24.52
C PRO A 80 4.57 0.90 -23.02
N PRO A 81 5.69 0.99 -22.27
CA PRO A 81 5.65 1.45 -20.89
C PRO A 81 4.91 2.78 -20.78
N VAL A 82 3.98 2.87 -19.84
CA VAL A 82 3.19 4.08 -19.59
C VAL A 82 4.08 5.24 -19.13
N PRO A 83 3.75 6.49 -19.46
CA PRO A 83 4.47 7.64 -18.92
C PRO A 83 4.55 7.57 -17.40
N ASP A 84 5.73 7.84 -16.85
CA ASP A 84 6.02 7.85 -15.42
C ASP A 84 5.88 9.26 -14.83
N THR A 85 4.96 10.04 -15.38
CA THR A 85 4.80 11.46 -15.09
C THR A 85 3.41 11.77 -14.55
N GLY A 86 3.31 12.86 -13.79
CA GLY A 86 2.06 13.48 -13.38
C GLY A 86 2.32 14.89 -12.87
N THR A 87 1.35 15.47 -12.19
CA THR A 87 1.46 16.80 -11.58
C THR A 87 1.01 16.72 -10.12
N LEU A 88 1.80 17.26 -9.21
CA LEU A 88 1.49 17.41 -7.80
C LEU A 88 1.49 18.89 -7.43
N ASN A 89 0.38 19.40 -6.90
CA ASN A 89 0.24 20.81 -6.50
C ASN A 89 0.65 21.79 -7.62
N GLY A 90 0.31 21.47 -8.87
CA GLY A 90 0.67 22.26 -10.05
C GLY A 90 2.13 22.13 -10.51
N THR A 91 2.95 21.31 -9.84
CA THR A 91 4.33 21.04 -10.22
C THR A 91 4.42 19.68 -10.93
N ALA A 92 4.95 19.66 -12.14
CA ALA A 92 5.20 18.41 -12.86
C ALA A 92 6.20 17.53 -12.09
N ILE A 93 5.90 16.24 -12.00
CA ILE A 93 6.73 15.22 -11.36
C ILE A 93 7.02 14.07 -12.33
N THR A 94 8.13 13.40 -12.10
CA THR A 94 8.54 12.17 -12.79
C THR A 94 8.97 11.15 -11.75
N ALA A 95 8.65 9.88 -11.97
CA ALA A 95 9.09 8.82 -11.08
C ALA A 95 10.62 8.72 -11.07
N ASP A 96 11.19 8.48 -9.89
CA ASP A 96 12.60 8.10 -9.77
C ASP A 96 12.80 6.63 -10.14
N VAL A 97 11.79 5.79 -9.89
CA VAL A 97 11.84 4.34 -10.10
C VAL A 97 10.50 3.82 -10.63
N ARG A 98 10.58 2.80 -11.50
CA ARG A 98 9.46 1.97 -11.97
C ARG A 98 9.69 0.51 -11.56
N TYR A 99 8.66 -0.10 -10.99
CA TYR A 99 8.57 -1.53 -10.69
C TYR A 99 7.48 -2.16 -11.55
N THR A 100 7.85 -3.08 -12.44
CA THR A 100 6.88 -3.76 -13.32
C THR A 100 6.53 -5.13 -12.74
N SER A 101 5.23 -5.39 -12.60
CA SER A 101 4.67 -6.66 -12.15
C SER A 101 3.59 -7.17 -13.13
N GLY A 102 3.10 -8.39 -12.95
CA GLY A 102 1.98 -8.92 -13.75
C GLY A 102 0.69 -8.12 -13.56
N ASP A 103 -0.17 -8.13 -14.57
CA ASP A 103 -1.51 -7.53 -14.51
C ASP A 103 -2.37 -8.19 -13.41
N PRO A 104 -3.06 -7.41 -12.55
CA PRO A 104 -4.00 -7.92 -11.56
C PRO A 104 -5.35 -8.40 -12.18
N LEU A 105 -5.27 -9.20 -13.25
CA LEU A 105 -6.40 -9.91 -13.85
C LEU A 105 -7.50 -9.02 -14.48
N TRP A 106 -7.17 -7.81 -14.96
CA TRP A 106 -8.14 -7.00 -15.72
C TRP A 106 -8.40 -7.59 -17.11
N PRO A 107 -9.59 -7.35 -17.72
CA PRO A 107 -9.92 -7.87 -19.04
C PRO A 107 -8.85 -7.47 -20.06
N ASP A 108 -8.37 -8.47 -20.81
CA ASP A 108 -7.18 -8.50 -21.70
C ASP A 108 -5.92 -9.15 -21.08
N GLY A 109 -5.89 -9.35 -19.74
CA GLY A 109 -5.24 -10.44 -18.99
C GLY A 109 -3.78 -10.81 -19.28
N SER A 110 -3.05 -9.97 -20.00
CA SER A 110 -1.69 -10.24 -20.47
C SER A 110 -0.84 -8.97 -20.54
N GLY A 111 -1.32 -7.89 -19.91
CA GLY A 111 -0.60 -6.65 -19.75
C GLY A 111 0.37 -6.70 -18.58
N PHE A 112 0.67 -5.53 -18.04
CA PHE A 112 1.50 -5.38 -16.85
C PHE A 112 0.96 -4.24 -15.99
N ILE A 113 1.23 -4.30 -14.70
CA ILE A 113 1.12 -3.14 -13.82
C ILE A 113 2.51 -2.54 -13.59
N ASP A 114 2.61 -1.24 -13.83
CA ASP A 114 3.80 -0.45 -13.52
C ASP A 114 3.50 0.36 -12.26
N ALA A 115 4.19 0.05 -11.16
CA ALA A 115 4.18 0.84 -9.93
C ALA A 115 5.37 1.80 -9.91
N PHE A 116 5.18 2.97 -9.35
CA PHE A 116 6.12 4.09 -9.40
C PHE A 116 6.38 4.65 -8.02
N ARG A 117 7.58 5.21 -7.84
CA ARG A 117 7.92 6.08 -6.70
C ARG A 117 8.54 7.38 -7.19
N ALA A 118 8.12 8.51 -6.64
CA ALA A 118 8.80 9.79 -6.75
C ALA A 118 9.10 10.41 -5.37
N ASP A 119 10.30 10.95 -5.17
CA ASP A 119 10.62 11.87 -4.08
C ASP A 119 10.01 13.24 -4.41
N VAL A 120 8.90 13.55 -3.73
CA VAL A 120 8.17 14.81 -3.89
C VAL A 120 8.43 15.77 -2.72
N THR A 121 9.58 15.61 -2.05
CA THR A 121 10.03 16.50 -0.99
C THR A 121 10.13 17.94 -1.53
N GLY A 122 9.48 18.86 -0.84
CA GLY A 122 9.40 20.28 -1.24
C GLY A 122 8.21 20.64 -2.13
N ILE A 123 7.47 19.64 -2.64
CA ILE A 123 6.21 19.84 -3.38
C ILE A 123 5.01 19.46 -2.51
N ALA A 124 5.13 18.34 -1.78
CA ALA A 124 4.12 17.89 -0.85
C ALA A 124 3.91 18.88 0.30
N VAL A 125 2.65 19.01 0.74
CA VAL A 125 2.23 19.93 1.81
C VAL A 125 1.42 19.21 2.87
N ALA A 126 1.32 19.81 4.06
CA ALA A 126 0.27 19.46 5.00
C ALA A 126 -1.09 19.96 4.46
N GLY A 127 -2.13 19.16 4.62
CA GLY A 127 -3.44 19.40 4.03
C GLY A 127 -3.59 18.75 2.65
N ALA A 128 -4.30 19.43 1.77
CA ALA A 128 -4.66 18.91 0.45
C ALA A 128 -3.46 18.91 -0.51
N ASN A 129 -3.12 17.74 -1.01
CA ASN A 129 -2.16 17.54 -2.09
C ASN A 129 -2.92 17.14 -3.35
N VAL A 130 -2.94 18.01 -4.36
CA VAL A 130 -3.75 17.84 -5.58
C VAL A 130 -2.91 17.14 -6.65
N LEU A 131 -3.42 16.02 -7.17
CA LEU A 131 -2.81 15.24 -8.23
C LEU A 131 -3.58 15.45 -9.54
N THR A 132 -2.87 15.77 -10.62
CA THR A 132 -3.44 15.88 -11.98
C THR A 132 -2.50 15.29 -13.03
N ASP A 133 -2.97 15.14 -14.26
CA ASP A 133 -2.16 14.76 -15.42
C ASP A 133 -1.50 13.37 -15.34
N PHE A 134 -2.05 12.45 -14.54
CA PHE A 134 -1.60 11.06 -14.53
C PHE A 134 -2.21 10.29 -15.71
N PRO A 135 -1.46 9.36 -16.34
CA PRO A 135 -1.97 8.60 -17.49
C PRO A 135 -3.22 7.79 -17.15
N SER A 136 -4.32 8.07 -17.85
CA SER A 136 -5.55 7.31 -17.76
C SER A 136 -6.25 7.28 -19.12
N GLY A 137 -6.66 6.11 -19.60
CA GLY A 137 -7.34 5.96 -20.89
C GLY A 137 -8.77 6.48 -20.87
N LEU A 138 -9.41 6.48 -19.69
CA LEU A 138 -10.65 7.19 -19.43
C LEU A 138 -10.42 8.34 -18.45
N GLY A 139 -11.19 9.42 -18.60
CA GLY A 139 -11.15 10.60 -17.72
C GLY A 139 -12.54 11.04 -17.23
N ASP A 140 -13.54 10.16 -17.35
CA ASP A 140 -14.95 10.45 -17.10
C ASP A 140 -15.42 10.11 -15.68
N ALA A 141 -14.54 9.53 -14.87
CA ALA A 141 -14.81 9.08 -13.51
C ALA A 141 -15.88 7.97 -13.41
N THR A 142 -16.19 7.29 -14.52
CA THR A 142 -17.08 6.13 -14.51
C THR A 142 -16.48 5.03 -13.61
N PRO A 143 -17.30 4.34 -12.80
CA PRO A 143 -16.80 3.24 -11.98
C PRO A 143 -16.03 2.22 -12.81
N PRO A 144 -14.86 1.78 -12.36
CA PRO A 144 -13.97 0.90 -13.12
C PRO A 144 -14.65 -0.34 -13.70
N GLN A 145 -15.59 -0.91 -12.96
CA GLN A 145 -16.25 -2.17 -13.32
C GLN A 145 -17.51 -1.99 -14.16
N ASP A 146 -17.99 -0.74 -14.30
CA ASP A 146 -19.11 -0.37 -15.18
C ASP A 146 -18.61 0.24 -16.50
N ALA A 147 -17.31 0.58 -16.58
CA ALA A 147 -16.69 1.20 -17.74
C ALA A 147 -16.16 0.15 -18.74
N SER A 148 -16.08 0.54 -20.01
CA SER A 148 -15.26 -0.19 -20.97
C SER A 148 -13.78 -0.03 -20.63
N THR A 149 -13.00 -1.12 -20.66
CA THR A 149 -11.55 -1.04 -20.49
C THR A 149 -10.92 -0.16 -21.58
N ALA A 150 -10.22 0.90 -21.17
CA ALA A 150 -9.38 1.71 -22.06
C ALA A 150 -8.04 1.98 -21.38
N PHE A 151 -6.99 1.34 -21.86
CA PHE A 151 -5.65 1.51 -21.32
C PHE A 151 -5.08 2.91 -21.64
N PRO A 152 -4.21 3.45 -20.78
CA PRO A 152 -3.76 2.85 -19.51
C PRO A 152 -4.79 2.99 -18.37
N LEU A 153 -4.85 2.02 -17.47
CA LEU A 153 -5.74 2.04 -16.31
C LEU A 153 -4.97 2.59 -15.11
N MET A 154 -5.25 3.83 -14.71
CA MET A 154 -4.67 4.42 -13.50
C MET A 154 -5.29 3.75 -12.27
N GLU A 155 -4.52 3.26 -11.31
CA GLU A 155 -5.11 2.69 -10.09
C GLU A 155 -5.47 3.79 -9.09
N GLY A 156 -4.44 4.35 -8.48
CA GLY A 156 -4.52 5.32 -7.41
C GLY A 156 -3.12 5.76 -7.00
N ALA A 157 -3.04 6.54 -5.94
CA ALA A 157 -1.78 7.02 -5.42
C ALA A 157 -1.79 7.13 -3.89
N SER A 158 -0.65 6.86 -3.27
CA SER A 158 -0.38 7.09 -1.85
C SER A 158 0.75 8.09 -1.67
N LEU A 159 0.59 8.99 -0.70
CA LEU A 159 1.65 9.90 -0.28
C LEU A 159 2.10 9.53 1.14
N VAL A 160 3.35 9.12 1.27
CA VAL A 160 4.00 8.82 2.55
C VAL A 160 4.86 10.02 2.94
N VAL A 161 4.54 10.65 4.06
CA VAL A 161 5.21 11.85 4.55
C VAL A 161 5.93 11.57 5.86
N ILE A 162 7.25 11.61 5.83
CA ILE A 162 8.11 11.55 7.01
C ILE A 162 8.25 12.97 7.54
N PHE A 163 7.92 13.18 8.81
CA PHE A 163 7.97 14.49 9.44
C PHE A 163 8.89 14.49 10.65
N GLN A 164 9.53 15.63 10.89
CA GLN A 164 10.23 15.92 12.14
C GLN A 164 9.32 16.68 13.09
N ASN A 165 9.41 16.36 14.38
CA ASN A 165 8.79 17.12 15.44
C ASN A 165 9.67 17.02 16.71
N PRO A 166 10.20 18.14 17.23
CA PRO A 166 11.13 18.12 18.36
C PRO A 166 10.52 17.55 19.65
N THR A 167 9.19 17.60 19.80
CA THR A 167 8.48 17.08 20.99
C THR A 167 8.18 15.59 20.89
N PHE A 168 8.37 14.97 19.72
CA PHE A 168 8.13 13.54 19.51
C PHE A 168 9.31 12.70 20.01
N PRO A 169 9.07 11.43 20.37
CA PRO A 169 10.14 10.48 20.63
C PRO A 169 11.01 10.29 19.38
N ARG A 170 12.20 9.70 19.60
CA ARG A 170 13.05 9.26 18.49
C ARG A 170 12.47 7.97 17.92
N THR A 171 12.32 7.92 16.60
CA THR A 171 11.69 6.82 15.86
C THR A 171 12.56 6.49 14.66
N THR A 172 12.69 5.21 14.33
CA THR A 172 13.26 4.77 13.05
C THR A 172 12.11 4.49 12.10
N VAL A 173 12.12 5.13 10.94
CA VAL A 173 11.20 4.86 9.84
C VAL A 173 11.95 4.05 8.79
N VAL A 174 11.40 2.90 8.41
CA VAL A 174 11.91 2.00 7.37
C VAL A 174 10.85 1.90 6.29
N ILE A 175 11.27 1.93 5.02
CA ILE A 175 10.39 1.72 3.89
C ILE A 175 11.02 0.72 2.94
N ASN A 176 10.26 -0.35 2.67
CA ASN A 176 10.53 -1.26 1.58
C ASN A 176 9.54 -0.99 0.45
N ASP A 177 10.00 -0.97 -0.79
CA ASP A 177 9.12 -0.84 -1.95
C ASP A 177 9.54 -1.75 -3.12
N GLY A 178 8.60 -1.96 -4.03
CA GLY A 178 8.67 -2.90 -5.15
C GLY A 178 7.33 -2.99 -5.87
N ALA A 179 7.06 -4.12 -6.50
CA ALA A 179 5.75 -4.45 -7.05
C ALA A 179 5.57 -5.96 -7.11
N GLN A 180 4.60 -6.48 -6.34
CA GLN A 180 4.28 -7.89 -6.34
C GLN A 180 2.79 -8.10 -6.51
N THR A 181 2.40 -8.64 -7.67
CA THR A 181 1.01 -8.97 -8.00
C THR A 181 0.72 -10.43 -7.75
N PHE A 182 -0.38 -10.73 -7.06
CA PHE A 182 -0.72 -12.10 -6.66
C PHE A 182 -2.22 -12.25 -6.46
N VAL A 183 -2.68 -13.50 -6.58
CA VAL A 183 -4.05 -13.93 -6.30
C VAL A 183 -4.00 -15.18 -5.44
N ALA A 184 -4.86 -15.24 -4.41
CA ALA A 184 -4.98 -16.40 -3.53
C ALA A 184 -3.65 -16.88 -2.91
N ASP A 185 -2.71 -15.96 -2.70
CA ASP A 185 -1.37 -16.25 -2.19
C ASP A 185 -1.01 -15.32 -1.02
N THR A 186 0.09 -15.61 -0.32
CA THR A 186 0.67 -14.71 0.67
C THR A 186 2.00 -14.16 0.18
N VAL A 187 2.09 -12.83 0.10
CA VAL A 187 3.34 -12.12 -0.21
C VAL A 187 3.80 -11.35 1.03
N SER A 188 5.08 -11.50 1.41
CA SER A 188 5.66 -10.85 2.57
C SER A 188 6.92 -10.06 2.22
N THR A 189 7.26 -9.12 3.11
CA THR A 189 8.53 -8.39 3.11
C THR A 189 9.05 -8.28 4.55
N THR A 190 10.36 -8.39 4.70
CA THR A 190 11.05 -8.22 5.99
C THR A 190 11.59 -6.81 6.08
N LEU A 191 11.13 -6.05 7.06
CA LEU A 191 11.73 -4.77 7.42
C LEU A 191 12.78 -5.03 8.49
N GLN A 192 13.95 -4.43 8.35
CA GLN A 192 15.10 -4.67 9.21
C GLN A 192 15.92 -3.39 9.38
N ASN A 193 17.13 -3.50 9.93
CA ASN A 193 18.04 -2.37 10.15
C ASN A 193 17.48 -1.30 11.11
N PHE A 194 16.69 -1.73 12.09
CA PHE A 194 16.27 -0.90 13.23
C PHE A 194 16.54 -1.63 14.55
N GLU A 195 16.29 -0.96 15.67
CA GLU A 195 16.27 -1.55 17.00
C GLU A 195 15.08 -0.97 17.74
N VAL A 196 14.18 -1.82 18.23
CA VAL A 196 13.04 -1.38 19.04
C VAL A 196 13.50 -0.98 20.43
N TYR A 197 13.19 0.25 20.83
CA TYR A 197 13.59 0.82 22.12
C TYR A 197 12.37 1.30 22.94
N GLY A 198 12.54 1.40 24.26
CA GLY A 198 11.49 1.86 25.17
C GLY A 198 11.83 1.60 26.65
N PRO A 199 10.88 1.85 27.57
CA PRO A 199 9.51 2.33 27.35
C PRO A 199 9.36 3.86 27.19
N PRO A 200 8.25 4.35 26.55
CA PRO A 200 7.23 3.55 25.87
C PRO A 200 7.65 3.14 24.45
N VAL A 201 7.35 1.89 24.09
CA VAL A 201 7.40 1.44 22.70
C VAL A 201 6.18 1.98 21.97
N GLN A 202 6.37 2.47 20.75
CA GLN A 202 5.32 2.84 19.81
C GLN A 202 5.72 2.33 18.44
N ALA A 203 4.82 1.64 17.76
CA ALA A 203 5.06 1.13 16.42
C ALA A 203 3.82 1.18 15.53
N GLN A 204 4.01 1.54 14.26
CA GLN A 204 2.95 1.52 13.26
C GLN A 204 3.48 1.07 11.92
N THR A 205 2.62 0.48 11.10
CA THR A 205 2.96 -0.04 9.77
C THR A 205 1.91 0.40 8.76
N THR A 206 2.31 0.69 7.52
CA THR A 206 1.39 1.06 6.43
C THR A 206 1.61 0.22 5.19
N TYR A 207 0.55 -0.42 4.73
CA TYR A 207 0.50 -1.18 3.48
C TYR A 207 0.01 -0.26 2.35
N VAL A 208 0.75 -0.22 1.24
CA VAL A 208 0.33 0.44 -0.01
C VAL A 208 0.03 -0.63 -1.04
N VAL A 209 -1.24 -0.71 -1.43
CA VAL A 209 -1.77 -1.82 -2.23
C VAL A 209 -2.66 -1.26 -3.34
N ALA A 210 -2.43 -1.76 -4.55
CA ALA A 210 -3.28 -1.49 -5.70
C ALA A 210 -4.23 -2.66 -5.99
N ASP A 211 -5.30 -2.31 -6.68
CA ASP A 211 -6.38 -3.17 -7.16
C ASP A 211 -7.23 -3.86 -6.09
N GLY A 212 -7.18 -3.38 -4.84
CA GLY A 212 -8.09 -3.83 -3.79
C GLY A 212 -9.54 -3.38 -4.02
N GLN A 213 -10.51 -4.28 -3.86
CA GLN A 213 -11.91 -4.02 -4.24
C GLN A 213 -12.92 -4.54 -3.22
N ALA A 214 -13.83 -3.68 -2.74
CA ALA A 214 -14.85 -4.06 -1.75
C ALA A 214 -15.89 -5.09 -2.21
N ARG A 215 -15.91 -5.44 -3.51
CA ARG A 215 -16.76 -6.52 -4.06
C ARG A 215 -16.20 -7.90 -3.77
N PHE A 216 -14.90 -7.98 -3.53
CA PHE A 216 -14.25 -9.16 -3.01
C PHE A 216 -14.14 -9.02 -1.49
N ALA A 217 -13.90 -10.14 -0.85
CA ALA A 217 -13.81 -10.21 0.58
C ALA A 217 -12.65 -11.09 0.97
N ASP A 218 -12.34 -10.99 2.24
CA ASP A 218 -11.45 -11.85 2.98
C ASP A 218 -9.95 -11.60 2.87
N ASP A 219 -9.49 -10.60 2.11
CA ASP A 219 -8.05 -10.28 2.09
C ASP A 219 -7.59 -9.76 3.46
N LYS A 220 -6.32 -10.07 3.77
CA LYS A 220 -5.75 -9.87 5.11
C LYS A 220 -4.43 -9.15 5.04
N ALA A 221 -4.27 -8.20 5.96
CA ALA A 221 -2.98 -7.65 6.34
C ALA A 221 -2.45 -8.42 7.55
N LEU A 222 -1.19 -8.84 7.49
CA LEU A 222 -0.51 -9.55 8.58
C LEU A 222 0.76 -8.83 8.99
N PHE A 223 1.04 -8.85 10.30
CA PHE A 223 2.28 -8.35 10.89
C PHE A 223 2.81 -9.37 11.90
N ASN A 224 4.05 -9.83 11.73
CA ASN A 224 4.66 -10.93 12.48
C ASN A 224 3.73 -12.16 12.58
N GLY A 225 3.08 -12.51 11.46
CA GLY A 225 2.11 -13.61 11.37
C GLY A 225 0.74 -13.36 12.02
N THR A 226 0.53 -12.24 12.71
CA THR A 226 -0.76 -11.85 13.30
C THR A 226 -1.60 -11.10 12.29
N ILE A 227 -2.89 -11.44 12.18
CA ILE A 227 -3.84 -10.69 11.33
C ILE A 227 -4.13 -9.35 11.99
N VAL A 228 -3.77 -8.26 11.32
CA VAL A 228 -3.95 -6.89 11.83
C VAL A 228 -5.11 -6.16 11.15
N ALA A 229 -5.52 -6.58 9.95
CA ALA A 229 -6.75 -6.16 9.28
C ALA A 229 -7.32 -7.28 8.40
N GLY A 230 -8.61 -7.22 8.08
CA GLY A 230 -9.32 -8.28 7.36
C GLY A 230 -9.99 -9.29 8.31
N PRO A 231 -10.56 -10.39 7.79
CA PRO A 231 -11.27 -11.36 8.63
C PRO A 231 -10.38 -11.98 9.70
N GLY A 232 -10.84 -11.87 10.94
CA GLY A 232 -10.08 -12.24 12.13
C GLY A 232 -9.49 -11.06 12.89
N SER A 233 -9.56 -9.84 12.34
CA SER A 233 -9.28 -8.58 13.03
C SER A 233 -10.57 -7.77 13.28
N SER A 234 -10.53 -6.84 14.23
CA SER A 234 -11.57 -5.82 14.41
C SER A 234 -11.44 -4.67 13.40
N LEU A 235 -10.26 -4.48 12.81
CA LEU A 235 -10.00 -3.48 11.78
C LEU A 235 -10.36 -4.06 10.42
N LYS A 236 -11.27 -3.37 9.71
CA LYS A 236 -11.82 -3.80 8.42
C LYS A 236 -12.16 -5.31 8.40
N PRO A 237 -13.11 -5.76 9.22
CA PRO A 237 -13.30 -7.19 9.50
C PRO A 237 -13.77 -8.03 8.31
N GLN A 238 -14.24 -7.40 7.22
CA GLN A 238 -14.64 -8.10 5.99
C GLN A 238 -13.46 -8.29 5.04
N ASP A 239 -12.60 -7.28 4.92
CA ASP A 239 -11.56 -7.22 3.88
C ASP A 239 -10.57 -6.09 4.20
N ALA A 240 -9.28 -6.42 4.26
CA ALA A 240 -8.22 -5.45 4.52
C ALA A 240 -8.03 -4.45 3.35
N PHE A 241 -8.24 -4.89 2.11
CA PHE A 241 -7.87 -4.17 0.88
C PHE A 241 -9.09 -4.00 -0.03
N ASN A 242 -10.06 -3.24 0.47
CA ASN A 242 -11.35 -3.06 -0.16
C ASN A 242 -11.42 -1.80 -1.05
N GLY A 243 -10.30 -1.20 -1.42
CA GLY A 243 -10.22 0.03 -2.19
C GLY A 243 -10.64 1.27 -1.39
N ALA A 244 -10.35 1.30 -0.09
CA ALA A 244 -10.88 2.30 0.84
C ALA A 244 -10.45 3.74 0.55
N ASP A 245 -9.35 3.94 -0.18
CA ASP A 245 -8.93 5.29 -0.56
C ASP A 245 -9.88 5.91 -1.59
N GLY A 246 -10.72 5.08 -2.24
CA GLY A 246 -11.92 5.44 -2.99
C GLY A 246 -11.66 6.34 -4.20
N THR A 247 -12.68 6.52 -5.03
CA THR A 247 -12.74 7.73 -5.84
C THR A 247 -13.51 8.77 -5.03
N SER A 248 -13.15 10.05 -5.07
CA SER A 248 -13.86 11.12 -4.34
C SER A 248 -15.33 11.36 -4.76
N LEU A 249 -15.93 10.40 -5.48
CA LEU A 249 -17.28 10.47 -6.02
C LEU A 249 -18.30 9.86 -5.04
N PRO A 250 -19.42 10.57 -4.79
CA PRO A 250 -20.53 10.01 -4.04
C PRO A 250 -21.07 8.74 -4.72
N GLY A 251 -21.18 7.64 -3.97
CA GLY A 251 -21.80 6.39 -4.43
C GLY A 251 -20.84 5.29 -4.89
N PHE A 252 -19.53 5.58 -5.02
CA PHE A 252 -18.53 4.64 -5.58
C PHE A 252 -17.35 4.37 -4.66
N ALA A 253 -17.57 4.49 -3.35
CA ALA A 253 -16.53 4.24 -2.33
C ALA A 253 -16.02 2.77 -2.31
N GLN A 254 -16.66 1.87 -3.07
CA GLN A 254 -16.33 0.44 -3.14
C GLN A 254 -15.36 0.09 -4.29
N ASP A 255 -15.05 1.07 -5.16
CA ASP A 255 -14.31 0.85 -6.40
C ASP A 255 -13.05 1.74 -6.50
N GLY A 256 -12.43 2.03 -5.36
CA GLY A 256 -11.23 2.87 -5.30
C GLY A 256 -9.98 2.23 -5.90
N LEU A 257 -9.93 0.89 -5.95
CA LEU A 257 -8.79 0.10 -6.49
C LEU A 257 -7.44 0.42 -5.83
N TRP A 258 -7.48 1.03 -4.64
CA TRP A 258 -6.30 1.53 -3.98
C TRP A 258 -6.52 1.60 -2.48
N ASP A 259 -5.53 1.15 -1.72
CA ASP A 259 -5.53 1.15 -0.27
C ASP A 259 -4.21 1.66 0.30
N THR A 260 -4.32 2.62 1.21
CA THR A 260 -3.25 3.09 2.10
C THR A 260 -3.63 2.74 3.53
N LEU A 261 -3.33 1.51 3.95
CA LEU A 261 -3.78 0.97 5.24
C LEU A 261 -2.71 1.12 6.31
N THR A 262 -2.86 2.10 7.22
CA THR A 262 -2.02 2.25 8.41
C THR A 262 -2.61 1.49 9.61
N VAL A 263 -1.78 0.72 10.31
CA VAL A 263 -2.16 -0.05 11.50
C VAL A 263 -1.18 0.17 12.64
N ASP A 264 -1.70 0.31 13.86
CA ASP A 264 -0.91 0.28 15.09
C ASP A 264 -0.48 -1.17 15.38
N VAL A 265 0.83 -1.38 15.48
CA VAL A 265 1.44 -2.70 15.73
C VAL A 265 2.31 -2.68 16.99
N THR A 266 2.11 -1.70 17.86
CA THR A 266 2.90 -1.50 19.10
C THR A 266 2.94 -2.75 19.98
N SER A 267 1.84 -3.50 20.07
CA SER A 267 1.75 -4.73 20.88
C SER A 267 2.37 -5.96 20.21
N LEU A 268 2.83 -5.85 18.97
CA LEU A 268 3.37 -6.95 18.16
C LEU A 268 4.89 -6.87 17.98
N VAL A 269 5.53 -5.92 18.67
CA VAL A 269 6.97 -5.74 18.71
C VAL A 269 7.45 -5.74 20.15
N ASN A 270 8.68 -6.21 20.36
CA ASN A 270 9.34 -6.28 21.65
C ASN A 270 10.60 -5.42 21.64
N ILE A 271 10.97 -4.88 22.81
CA ILE A 271 12.27 -4.19 22.98
C ILE A 271 13.40 -5.14 22.56
N GLY A 272 14.30 -4.65 21.71
CA GLY A 272 15.42 -5.41 21.16
C GLY A 272 15.13 -6.11 19.84
N ASP A 273 13.89 -6.11 19.33
CA ASP A 273 13.61 -6.58 17.97
C ASP A 273 14.39 -5.73 16.96
N THR A 274 14.95 -6.39 15.95
CA THR A 274 15.75 -5.75 14.88
C THR A 274 15.20 -5.97 13.47
N SER A 275 14.13 -6.77 13.39
CA SER A 275 13.40 -7.06 12.17
C SER A 275 11.95 -7.40 12.47
N VAL A 276 11.06 -7.12 11.54
CA VAL A 276 9.65 -7.52 11.55
C VAL A 276 9.25 -7.99 10.16
N GLU A 277 8.24 -8.86 10.07
CA GLU A 277 7.65 -9.27 8.81
C GLU A 277 6.27 -8.63 8.65
N ALA A 278 6.02 -8.02 7.50
CA ALA A 278 4.68 -7.63 7.08
C ALA A 278 4.28 -8.43 5.85
N ALA A 279 3.04 -8.89 5.80
CA ALA A 279 2.54 -9.69 4.69
C ALA A 279 1.12 -9.31 4.32
N ILE A 280 0.78 -9.58 3.07
CA ILE A 280 -0.59 -9.56 2.56
C ILE A 280 -0.94 -10.98 2.18
N ARG A 281 -2.14 -11.41 2.56
CA ARG A 281 -2.72 -12.66 2.11
C ARG A 281 -3.97 -12.36 1.30
N GLY A 282 -3.89 -12.66 0.00
CA GLY A 282 -5.05 -12.77 -0.87
C GLY A 282 -5.71 -14.12 -0.66
N ILE A 283 -7.03 -14.21 -0.72
CA ILE A 283 -7.75 -15.47 -0.45
C ILE A 283 -8.25 -16.15 -1.72
N SER A 284 -8.24 -17.49 -1.68
CA SER A 284 -8.70 -18.33 -2.78
C SER A 284 -10.23 -18.31 -2.91
N GLY A 285 -10.70 -18.08 -4.14
CA GLY A 285 -12.13 -18.09 -4.49
C GLY A 285 -12.76 -16.73 -4.76
N GLY A 286 -12.07 -15.63 -4.45
CA GLY A 286 -12.55 -14.26 -4.67
C GLY A 286 -12.29 -13.73 -6.08
N GLY A 287 -11.11 -13.96 -6.66
CA GLY A 287 -10.74 -13.36 -7.94
C GLY A 287 -10.12 -11.96 -7.81
N ASP A 288 -9.96 -11.44 -6.58
CA ASP A 288 -9.18 -10.22 -6.35
C ASP A 288 -7.69 -10.52 -6.52
N ALA A 289 -7.02 -9.76 -7.37
CA ALA A 289 -5.59 -9.85 -7.57
C ALA A 289 -4.98 -8.54 -7.07
N LEU A 290 -4.21 -8.61 -5.99
CA LEU A 290 -3.64 -7.43 -5.37
C LEU A 290 -2.25 -7.17 -5.91
N THR A 291 -1.85 -5.91 -5.97
CA THR A 291 -0.44 -5.53 -6.17
C THR A 291 0.11 -4.83 -4.94
N TYR A 292 1.05 -5.48 -4.24
CA TYR A 292 1.73 -4.92 -3.09
C TYR A 292 2.91 -4.05 -3.55
N ILE A 293 2.90 -2.76 -3.20
CA ILE A 293 3.81 -1.76 -3.76
C ILE A 293 4.82 -1.27 -2.73
N ALA A 294 4.35 -0.93 -1.53
CA ALA A 294 5.23 -0.42 -0.48
C ALA A 294 4.75 -0.84 0.91
N GLN A 295 5.74 -1.01 1.79
CA GLN A 295 5.55 -1.24 3.21
C GLN A 295 6.35 -0.23 3.99
N VAL A 296 5.66 0.59 4.78
CA VAL A 296 6.27 1.58 5.68
C VAL A 296 6.16 1.06 7.09
N PHE A 297 7.23 1.12 7.87
CA PHE A 297 7.23 0.78 9.28
C PHE A 297 7.90 1.89 10.08
N ALA A 298 7.37 2.20 11.25
CA ALA A 298 8.01 3.08 12.20
C ALA A 298 7.96 2.51 13.59
N VAL A 299 9.07 2.65 14.33
CA VAL A 299 9.17 2.20 15.72
C VAL A 299 10.04 3.12 16.56
N THR A 300 9.70 3.27 17.84
CA THR A 300 10.55 3.96 18.82
C THR A 300 11.98 3.42 18.78
N ALA A 301 12.95 4.33 18.70
CA ALA A 301 14.35 4.03 18.51
C ALA A 301 15.21 4.50 19.70
N PRO A 302 16.42 3.93 19.88
CA PRO A 302 17.32 4.33 20.95
C PRO A 302 17.69 5.81 20.90
N PRO A 303 18.12 6.41 22.02
CA PRO A 303 18.74 7.74 22.01
C PRO A 303 19.91 7.81 21.02
N ALA A 304 20.23 9.00 20.54
CA ALA A 304 21.42 9.18 19.69
C ALA A 304 22.68 8.73 20.46
N ARG A 305 23.60 8.02 19.78
CA ARG A 305 24.87 7.57 20.40
C ARG A 305 25.58 8.77 21.04
N GLY A 306 25.84 8.69 22.34
CA GLY A 306 26.40 9.77 23.15
C GLY A 306 25.51 10.26 24.27
N PHE A 307 24.21 9.89 24.27
CA PHE A 307 23.32 10.10 25.41
C PHE A 307 23.71 9.16 26.56
N LYS A 308 24.01 9.72 27.73
CA LYS A 308 24.27 8.92 28.93
C LYS A 308 22.94 8.74 29.67
N PRO A 309 22.71 7.58 30.31
CA PRO A 309 21.53 7.39 31.18
C PRO A 309 21.38 8.46 32.28
N SER A 310 22.46 9.17 32.64
CA SER A 310 22.44 10.33 33.54
C SER A 310 21.60 11.50 33.03
N ASP A 311 21.33 11.56 31.74
CA ASP A 311 20.65 12.68 31.09
C ASP A 311 19.11 12.56 31.18
N LEU A 312 18.61 11.43 31.71
CA LEU A 312 17.17 11.17 31.97
C LEU A 312 16.76 11.48 33.42
N ALA A 313 17.70 11.86 34.30
CA ALA A 313 17.45 12.08 35.72
C ALA A 313 17.13 13.56 36.08
N ALA A 314 16.85 14.40 35.09
CA ALA A 314 16.63 15.83 35.29
C ALA A 314 15.46 16.36 34.45
N GLU A 315 14.25 15.80 34.65
CA GLU A 315 12.97 16.50 34.41
C GLU A 315 11.98 16.15 35.52
#